data_AF-A0A972IWD8-F1
#
_entry.id   AF-A0A972IWD8-F1
#
_cell.length_a   1.000
_cell.length_b   1.000
_cell.length_c   1.000
_cell.angle_alpha   90.00
_cell.angle_beta   90.00
_cell.angle_gamma   90.00
#
_symmetry.space_group_name_H-M   'P 1'
#
loop_
_entity.id
_entity.type
_entity.pdbx_description
1 polymer ?
#
loop_
_entity_poly.entity_id
_entity_poly.type
_entity_poly.pdbx_seq_one_letter_code
_entity_poly.pdbx_strand_id
1 'polypeptide(L)'
;MAKLWDGAEFFRMMVANEKAVGDWYRRLAEDAAIGGKFFENMAKDEDRHMKIYSALLERYEASGKFKVEVSDDHQEYLNVLLKDIVEHDNAKMLAKISKVKTKDDVFELAESLERDSVMMVNEIMDLYPDIAPDDMKIVLNEEKKHLQMVLTRRMQSQLTNLKM
;
A
#
# COMPACT_ATOMS: atom_id res chain seq x y z
N MET A 1 8.09 -7.00 27.90
CA MET A 1 6.77 -6.91 28.58
C MET A 1 5.72 -6.60 27.52
N ALA A 2 4.43 -6.81 27.81
CA ALA A 2 3.35 -6.40 26.90
C ALA A 2 3.00 -4.92 27.16
N LYS A 3 2.80 -4.15 26.10
CA LYS A 3 2.39 -2.75 26.14
C LYS A 3 1.16 -2.53 25.28
N LEU A 4 0.30 -1.64 25.74
CA LEU A 4 -0.86 -1.22 24.97
C LEU A 4 -0.39 -0.26 23.86
N TRP A 5 -0.64 -0.66 22.62
CA TRP A 5 -0.32 0.12 21.43
C TRP A 5 -1.61 0.53 20.70
N ASP A 6 -1.65 1.75 20.17
CA ASP A 6 -2.81 2.31 19.48
C ASP A 6 -2.55 2.41 17.99
N GLY A 7 -3.15 1.51 17.21
CA GLY A 7 -2.95 1.45 15.77
C GLY A 7 -3.84 2.37 14.95
N ALA A 8 -4.56 3.31 15.56
CA ALA A 8 -5.32 4.29 14.78
C ALA A 8 -4.43 5.06 13.78
N GLU A 9 -3.16 5.30 14.13
CA GLU A 9 -2.18 5.90 13.21
C GLU A 9 -1.85 4.99 12.03
N PHE A 10 -1.81 3.67 12.22
CA PHE A 10 -1.63 2.70 11.13
C PHE A 10 -2.77 2.79 10.12
N PHE A 11 -4.02 2.78 10.57
CA PHE A 11 -5.17 2.91 9.66
C PHE A 11 -5.21 4.27 8.94
N ARG A 12 -4.86 5.37 9.62
CA ARG A 12 -4.71 6.68 8.98
C ARG A 12 -3.64 6.67 7.89
N MET A 13 -2.50 6.04 8.17
CA MET A 13 -1.42 5.87 7.21
C MET A 13 -1.87 5.05 6.01
N MET A 14 -2.59 3.94 6.20
CA MET A 14 -3.15 3.16 5.08
C MET A 14 -4.01 4.04 4.17
N VAL A 15 -4.98 4.78 4.73
CA VAL A 15 -5.83 5.70 3.95
C VAL A 15 -4.99 6.70 3.13
N ALA A 16 -3.95 7.28 3.74
CA ALA A 16 -3.08 8.22 3.06
C ALA A 16 -2.27 7.55 1.94
N ASN A 17 -1.76 6.33 2.17
CA ASN A 17 -0.99 5.56 1.22
C ASN A 17 -1.84 5.17 -0.01
N GLU A 18 -3.02 4.57 0.22
CA GLU A 18 -3.96 4.19 -0.86
C GLU A 18 -4.27 5.40 -1.76
N LYS A 19 -4.53 6.55 -1.16
CA LYS A 19 -4.79 7.79 -1.91
C LYS A 19 -3.59 8.17 -2.77
N ALA A 20 -2.39 8.14 -2.21
CA ALA A 20 -1.19 8.59 -2.90
C ALA A 20 -0.81 7.63 -4.04
N VAL A 21 -0.92 6.31 -3.82
CA VAL A 21 -0.72 5.27 -4.84
C VAL A 21 -1.77 5.39 -5.94
N GLY A 22 -3.05 5.52 -5.59
CA GLY A 22 -4.14 5.73 -6.55
C GLY A 22 -3.95 6.98 -7.41
N ASP A 23 -3.54 8.11 -6.82
CA ASP A 23 -3.22 9.34 -7.55
C ASP A 23 -2.05 9.16 -8.51
N TRP A 24 -1.01 8.42 -8.09
CA TRP A 24 0.13 8.13 -8.96
C TRP A 24 -0.22 7.20 -10.11
N TYR A 25 -0.95 6.11 -9.87
CA TYR A 25 -1.45 5.22 -10.92
C TYR A 25 -2.36 5.95 -11.90
N ARG A 26 -3.22 6.85 -11.42
CA ARG A 26 -4.04 7.69 -12.30
C ARG A 26 -3.18 8.55 -13.22
N ARG A 27 -2.09 9.13 -12.70
CA ARG A 27 -1.13 9.89 -13.51
C ARG A 27 -0.40 9.03 -14.53
N LEU A 28 -0.01 7.80 -14.18
CA LEU A 28 0.60 6.87 -15.13
C LEU A 28 -0.36 6.42 -16.23
N ALA A 29 -1.67 6.36 -15.92
CA ALA A 29 -2.70 6.00 -16.88
C ALA A 29 -2.88 7.03 -18.00
N GLU A 30 -2.46 8.29 -17.79
CA GLU A 30 -2.46 9.34 -18.80
C GLU A 30 -1.46 9.05 -19.94
N ASP A 31 -0.41 8.27 -19.66
CA ASP A 31 0.58 7.83 -20.65
C ASP A 31 0.27 6.41 -21.15
N ALA A 32 -0.25 6.33 -22.38
CA ALA A 32 -0.57 5.07 -23.05
C ALA A 32 0.65 4.20 -23.35
N ALA A 33 1.87 4.77 -23.48
CA ALA A 33 3.09 4.01 -23.70
C ALA A 33 3.59 3.33 -22.40
N ILE A 34 3.26 3.90 -21.25
CA ILE A 34 3.63 3.39 -19.93
C ILE A 34 2.64 2.33 -19.47
N GLY A 35 1.35 2.66 -19.33
CA GLY A 35 0.38 1.66 -18.88
C GLY A 35 -1.09 1.89 -19.14
N GLY A 36 -1.54 3.10 -19.54
CA GLY A 36 -2.92 3.33 -20.00
C GLY A 36 -3.98 2.62 -19.12
N LYS A 37 -4.77 1.73 -19.73
CA LYS A 37 -5.87 1.00 -19.06
C LYS A 37 -5.43 0.15 -17.86
N PHE A 38 -4.18 -0.31 -17.85
CA PHE A 38 -3.64 -1.08 -16.72
C PHE A 38 -3.66 -0.25 -15.45
N PHE A 39 -2.98 0.90 -15.44
CA PHE A 39 -2.92 1.76 -14.26
C PHE A 39 -4.24 2.46 -13.97
N GLU A 40 -5.10 2.67 -14.97
CA GLU A 40 -6.48 3.16 -14.73
C GLU A 40 -7.28 2.18 -13.87
N ASN A 41 -7.11 0.87 -14.07
CA ASN A 41 -7.78 -0.13 -13.26
C ASN A 41 -7.16 -0.25 -11.87
N MET A 42 -5.82 -0.25 -11.77
CA MET A 42 -5.11 -0.24 -10.48
C MET A 42 -5.59 0.93 -9.62
N ALA A 43 -5.58 2.16 -10.16
CA ALA A 43 -6.03 3.36 -9.44
C ALA A 43 -7.47 3.27 -8.90
N LYS A 44 -8.38 2.58 -9.61
CA LYS A 44 -9.75 2.37 -9.15
C LYS A 44 -9.85 1.37 -8.01
N ASP A 45 -8.96 0.39 -7.98
CA ASP A 45 -8.86 -0.55 -6.87
C ASP A 45 -8.32 0.18 -5.63
N GLU A 46 -7.25 0.97 -5.75
CA GLU A 46 -6.74 1.81 -4.64
C GLU A 46 -7.82 2.77 -4.09
N ASP A 47 -8.61 3.41 -4.98
CA ASP A 47 -9.72 4.29 -4.58
C ASP A 47 -10.80 3.52 -3.78
N ARG A 48 -10.96 2.21 -4.02
CA ARG A 48 -11.86 1.34 -3.25
C ARG A 48 -11.22 0.97 -1.91
N HIS A 49 -9.95 0.60 -1.89
CA HIS A 49 -9.21 0.26 -0.66
C HIS A 49 -9.16 1.44 0.31
N MET A 50 -8.86 2.64 -0.19
CA MET A 50 -8.92 3.89 0.58
C MET A 50 -10.27 4.05 1.30
N LYS A 51 -11.38 3.76 0.61
CA LYS A 51 -12.73 3.87 1.19
C LYS A 51 -12.97 2.81 2.26
N ILE A 52 -12.48 1.60 2.07
CA ILE A 52 -12.56 0.51 3.07
C ILE A 52 -11.84 0.96 4.34
N TYR A 53 -10.56 1.36 4.24
CA TYR A 53 -9.79 1.81 5.40
C TYR A 53 -10.38 3.04 6.08
N SER A 54 -10.89 4.00 5.29
CA SER A 54 -11.56 5.20 5.83
C SER A 54 -12.79 4.83 6.65
N ALA A 55 -13.61 3.90 6.14
CA ALA A 55 -14.80 3.43 6.84
C ALA A 55 -14.46 2.65 8.12
N LEU A 56 -13.39 1.84 8.11
CA LEU A 56 -12.90 1.15 9.30
C LEU A 56 -12.40 2.14 10.36
N LEU A 57 -11.62 3.14 9.94
CA LEU A 57 -11.13 4.19 10.83
C LEU A 57 -12.30 4.93 11.49
N GLU A 58 -13.26 5.43 10.70
CA GLU A 58 -14.45 6.12 11.20
C GLU A 58 -15.24 5.27 12.19
N ARG A 59 -15.40 3.97 11.90
CA ARG A 59 -16.19 3.06 12.72
C ARG A 59 -15.53 2.73 14.07
N TYR A 60 -14.22 2.59 14.10
CA TYR A 60 -13.52 1.96 15.22
C TYR A 60 -12.64 2.89 16.04
N GLU A 61 -12.21 4.02 15.49
CA GLU A 61 -11.27 4.94 16.16
C GLU A 61 -11.80 5.39 17.53
N ALA A 62 -13.04 5.88 17.59
CA ALA A 62 -13.66 6.36 18.83
C ALA A 62 -13.94 5.23 19.85
N SER A 63 -13.99 3.97 19.39
CA SER A 63 -14.30 2.82 20.24
C SER A 63 -13.09 2.23 20.96
N GLY A 64 -11.87 2.68 20.63
CA GLY A 64 -10.62 2.12 21.15
C GLY A 64 -10.31 0.70 20.64
N LYS A 65 -11.02 0.21 19.62
CA LYS A 65 -10.84 -1.13 19.04
C LYS A 65 -9.49 -1.33 18.36
N PHE A 66 -8.76 -0.26 18.05
CA PHE A 66 -7.39 -0.32 17.54
C PHE A 66 -6.34 -0.43 18.65
N LYS A 67 -6.75 -0.54 19.92
CA LYS A 67 -5.81 -0.76 21.02
C LYS A 67 -5.57 -2.26 21.22
N VAL A 68 -4.32 -2.66 21.10
CA VAL A 68 -3.88 -4.06 21.20
C VAL A 68 -2.65 -4.15 22.09
N GLU A 69 -2.52 -5.26 22.82
CA GLU A 69 -1.30 -5.56 23.58
C GLU A 69 -0.26 -6.18 22.65
N VAL A 70 0.92 -5.56 22.57
CA VAL A 70 2.07 -6.03 21.78
C VAL A 70 3.30 -6.15 22.66
N SER A 71 4.28 -6.95 22.26
CA SER A 71 5.57 -6.98 22.95
C SER A 71 6.35 -5.68 22.73
N ASP A 72 7.32 -5.40 23.60
CA ASP A 72 8.23 -4.25 23.44
C ASP A 72 8.93 -4.26 22.06
N ASP A 73 9.47 -5.40 21.65
CA ASP A 73 10.17 -5.56 20.37
C ASP A 73 9.23 -5.33 19.18
N HIS A 74 7.98 -5.81 19.28
CA HIS A 74 6.98 -5.63 18.23
C HIS A 74 6.52 -4.17 18.14
N GLN A 75 6.35 -3.49 19.29
CA GLN A 75 6.06 -2.06 19.31
C GLN A 75 7.19 -1.24 18.66
N GLU A 76 8.45 -1.55 18.95
CA GLU A 76 9.59 -0.88 18.33
C GLU A 76 9.61 -1.08 16.81
N TYR A 77 9.37 -2.32 16.36
CA TYR A 77 9.20 -2.64 14.95
C TYR A 77 8.08 -1.81 14.31
N LEU A 78 6.88 -1.80 14.89
CA LEU A 78 5.74 -1.05 14.36
C LEU A 78 6.03 0.45 14.29
N ASN A 79 6.70 1.01 15.28
CA ASN A 79 7.05 2.43 15.27
C ASN A 79 8.06 2.77 14.16
N VAL A 80 9.05 1.90 13.92
CA VAL A 80 10.02 2.10 12.83
C VAL A 80 9.35 1.89 11.47
N LEU A 81 8.49 0.87 11.34
CA LEU A 81 7.72 0.59 10.15
C LEU A 81 6.82 1.78 9.79
N LEU A 82 6.01 2.24 10.74
CA LEU A 82 5.17 3.42 10.56
C LEU A 82 6.02 4.65 10.26
N LYS A 83 7.18 4.85 10.89
CA LYS A 83 8.03 5.99 10.56
C LYS A 83 8.57 5.93 9.13
N ASP A 84 9.06 4.78 8.68
CA ASP A 84 9.58 4.65 7.31
C ASP A 84 8.47 4.84 6.27
N ILE A 85 7.28 4.29 6.54
CA ILE A 85 6.12 4.36 5.65
C ILE A 85 5.41 5.72 5.73
N VAL A 86 5.19 6.31 6.90
CA VAL A 86 4.65 7.67 7.08
C VAL A 86 5.59 8.73 6.52
N GLU A 87 6.91 8.49 6.55
CA GLU A 87 7.85 9.34 5.82
C GLU A 87 7.67 9.24 4.28
N HIS A 88 6.79 8.38 3.77
CA HIS A 88 6.17 8.47 2.44
C HIS A 88 5.05 9.53 2.36
N ASP A 89 5.10 10.55 3.20
CA ASP A 89 4.53 11.87 2.88
C ASP A 89 4.80 12.20 1.41
N ASN A 90 3.89 12.98 0.81
CA ASN A 90 3.93 13.38 -0.59
C ASN A 90 5.36 13.76 -1.03
N ALA A 91 6.18 14.37 -0.17
CA ALA A 91 7.57 14.71 -0.47
C ALA A 91 8.48 13.52 -0.86
N LYS A 92 8.53 12.41 -0.09
CA LYS A 92 9.39 11.26 -0.48
C LYS A 92 8.78 10.47 -1.63
N MET A 93 7.45 10.34 -1.69
CA MET A 93 6.80 9.71 -2.82
C MET A 93 7.04 10.50 -4.11
N LEU A 94 6.88 11.83 -4.09
CA LEU A 94 7.23 12.72 -5.20
C LEU A 94 8.73 12.62 -5.53
N ALA A 95 9.61 12.46 -4.54
CA ALA A 95 11.03 12.23 -4.79
C ALA A 95 11.28 10.89 -5.49
N LYS A 96 10.61 9.80 -5.09
CA LYS A 96 10.67 8.49 -5.77
C LYS A 96 10.14 8.61 -7.20
N ILE A 97 8.98 9.24 -7.39
CA ILE A 97 8.38 9.50 -8.71
C ILE A 97 9.30 10.35 -9.59
N SER A 98 9.96 11.38 -9.05
CA SER A 98 10.87 12.25 -9.81
C SER A 98 12.10 11.53 -10.36
N LYS A 99 12.44 10.38 -9.79
CA LYS A 99 13.57 9.54 -10.22
C LYS A 99 13.18 8.55 -11.32
N VAL A 100 11.88 8.37 -11.57
CA VAL A 100 11.36 7.49 -12.62
C VAL A 100 11.68 8.10 -13.98
N LYS A 101 12.48 7.39 -14.78
CA LYS A 101 12.90 7.80 -16.13
C LYS A 101 12.49 6.79 -17.20
N THR A 102 12.38 5.53 -16.81
CA THR A 102 12.09 4.43 -17.72
C THR A 102 10.83 3.68 -17.32
N LYS A 103 10.32 2.88 -18.25
CA LYS A 103 9.21 1.96 -17.98
C LYS A 103 9.58 0.90 -16.94
N ASP A 104 10.85 0.50 -16.86
CA ASP A 104 11.31 -0.41 -15.80
C ASP A 104 11.26 0.28 -14.43
N ASP A 105 11.70 1.54 -14.33
CA ASP A 105 11.65 2.31 -13.08
C ASP A 105 10.20 2.47 -12.58
N VAL A 106 9.24 2.64 -13.50
CA VAL A 106 7.80 2.69 -13.16
C VAL A 106 7.38 1.38 -12.48
N PHE A 107 7.70 0.23 -13.08
CA PHE A 107 7.29 -1.05 -12.54
C PHE A 107 8.11 -1.47 -11.32
N GLU A 108 9.35 -1.01 -11.18
CA GLU A 108 10.13 -1.17 -9.96
C GLU A 108 9.50 -0.42 -8.78
N LEU A 109 9.11 0.84 -8.98
CA LEU A 109 8.45 1.61 -7.94
C LEU A 109 7.07 1.02 -7.61
N ALA A 110 6.28 0.65 -8.63
CA ALA A 110 5.02 -0.04 -8.40
C ALA A 110 5.23 -1.35 -7.63
N GLU A 111 6.23 -2.15 -7.97
CA GLU A 111 6.50 -3.40 -7.26
C GLU A 111 6.79 -3.15 -5.77
N SER A 112 7.59 -2.13 -5.45
CA SER A 112 7.87 -1.77 -4.05
C SER A 112 6.58 -1.42 -3.30
N LEU A 113 5.74 -0.57 -3.88
CA LEU A 113 4.49 -0.11 -3.24
C LEU A 113 3.53 -1.28 -2.98
N GLU A 114 3.38 -2.17 -3.95
CA GLU A 114 2.50 -3.35 -3.85
C GLU A 114 3.02 -4.39 -2.84
N ARG A 115 4.35 -4.56 -2.74
CA ARG A 115 4.96 -5.41 -1.71
C ARG A 115 4.71 -4.86 -0.32
N ASP A 116 4.89 -3.55 -0.16
CA ASP A 116 4.68 -2.86 1.11
C ASP A 116 3.21 -2.96 1.51
N SER A 117 2.28 -2.78 0.57
CA SER A 117 0.84 -2.96 0.79
C SER A 117 0.50 -4.37 1.29
N VAL A 118 0.94 -5.42 0.59
CA VAL A 118 0.73 -6.81 1.04
C VAL A 118 1.26 -7.04 2.45
N MET A 119 2.46 -6.55 2.77
CA MET A 119 3.05 -6.67 4.11
C MET A 119 2.19 -5.96 5.16
N MET A 120 1.81 -4.71 4.91
CA MET A 120 0.99 -3.91 5.84
C MET A 120 -0.38 -4.54 6.11
N VAL A 121 -1.02 -5.10 5.07
CA VAL A 121 -2.30 -5.77 5.22
C VAL A 121 -2.19 -7.01 6.11
N ASN A 122 -1.14 -7.82 5.95
CA ASN A 122 -0.90 -8.95 6.86
C ASN A 122 -0.68 -8.47 8.29
N GLU A 123 0.11 -7.42 8.49
CA GLU A 123 0.38 -6.87 9.82
C GLU A 123 -0.92 -6.40 10.52
N ILE A 124 -1.80 -5.71 9.79
CA ILE A 124 -3.12 -5.31 10.31
C ILE A 124 -3.97 -6.52 10.66
N MET A 125 -3.99 -7.55 9.80
CA MET A 125 -4.78 -8.76 10.05
C MET A 125 -4.27 -9.54 11.26
N ASP A 126 -2.97 -9.54 11.52
CA ASP A 126 -2.36 -10.19 12.68
C ASP A 126 -2.63 -9.40 13.97
N LEU A 127 -2.53 -8.06 13.92
CA LEU A 127 -2.82 -7.19 15.05
C LEU A 127 -4.32 -7.14 15.41
N TYR A 128 -5.18 -7.22 14.38
CA TYR A 128 -6.62 -6.97 14.50
C TYR A 128 -7.46 -8.04 13.78
N PRO A 129 -7.37 -9.32 14.18
CA PRO A 129 -8.02 -10.43 13.47
C PRO A 129 -9.55 -10.32 13.42
N ASP A 130 -10.16 -9.56 14.33
CA ASP A 130 -11.62 -9.37 14.42
C ASP A 130 -12.13 -8.10 13.69
N ILE A 131 -11.23 -7.25 13.19
CA ILE A 131 -11.63 -6.02 12.49
C ILE A 131 -11.88 -6.34 11.02
N ALA A 132 -13.16 -6.42 10.66
CA ALA A 132 -13.65 -6.65 9.30
C ALA A 132 -12.88 -7.74 8.54
N PRO A 133 -12.79 -8.97 9.08
CA PRO A 133 -11.90 -10.02 8.57
C PRO A 133 -12.18 -10.39 7.11
N ASP A 134 -13.43 -10.30 6.66
CA ASP A 134 -13.79 -10.59 5.27
C ASP A 134 -13.33 -9.49 4.32
N ASP A 135 -13.52 -8.22 4.69
CA ASP A 135 -13.03 -7.08 3.90
C ASP A 135 -11.50 -7.11 3.82
N MET A 136 -10.81 -7.33 4.95
CA MET A 136 -9.35 -7.40 4.99
C MET A 136 -8.78 -8.54 4.13
N LYS A 137 -9.44 -9.71 4.10
CA LYS A 137 -9.06 -10.82 3.20
C LYS A 137 -9.27 -10.46 1.74
N ILE A 138 -10.33 -9.73 1.40
CA ILE A 138 -10.56 -9.26 0.04
C ILE A 138 -9.42 -8.32 -0.37
N VAL A 139 -9.12 -7.31 0.43
CA VAL A 139 -8.02 -6.38 0.16
C VAL A 139 -6.70 -7.14 -0.01
N LEU A 140 -6.33 -8.02 0.92
CA LEU A 140 -5.09 -8.80 0.82
C LEU A 140 -4.97 -9.59 -0.48
N ASN A 141 -6.07 -10.18 -0.96
CA ASN A 141 -6.07 -10.94 -2.21
C ASN A 141 -5.94 -10.03 -3.43
N GLU A 142 -6.48 -8.82 -3.36
CA GLU A 142 -6.38 -7.80 -4.41
C GLU A 142 -4.95 -7.25 -4.48
N GLU A 143 -4.34 -6.86 -3.36
CA GLU A 143 -2.92 -6.42 -3.29
C GLU A 143 -1.97 -7.51 -3.83
N LYS A 144 -2.19 -8.77 -3.45
CA LYS A 144 -1.38 -9.89 -3.97
C LYS A 144 -1.51 -10.04 -5.49
N LYS A 145 -2.70 -9.79 -6.02
CA LYS A 145 -2.97 -9.86 -7.47
C LYS A 145 -2.34 -8.65 -8.18
N HIS A 146 -2.42 -7.47 -7.61
CA HIS A 146 -1.76 -6.27 -8.08
C HIS A 146 -0.23 -6.45 -8.14
N LEU A 147 0.38 -6.93 -7.06
CA LEU A 147 1.79 -7.31 -7.02
C LEU A 147 2.14 -8.32 -8.12
N GLN A 148 1.36 -9.39 -8.27
CA GLN A 148 1.56 -10.38 -9.34
C GLN A 148 1.52 -9.73 -10.74
N MET A 149 0.55 -8.84 -10.96
CA MET A 149 0.38 -8.13 -12.21
C MET A 149 1.57 -7.22 -12.52
N VAL A 150 2.04 -6.45 -11.53
CA VAL A 150 3.20 -5.56 -11.65
C VAL A 150 4.48 -6.35 -11.92
N LEU A 151 4.74 -7.43 -11.17
CA LEU A 151 5.89 -8.31 -11.39
C LEU A 151 5.92 -8.88 -12.82
N THR A 152 4.76 -9.31 -13.31
CA THR A 152 4.62 -9.83 -14.68
C THR A 152 4.95 -8.75 -15.72
N ARG A 153 4.45 -7.53 -15.52
CA ARG A 153 4.71 -6.39 -16.42
C ARG A 153 6.17 -5.94 -16.39
N ARG A 154 6.80 -5.92 -15.20
CA ARG A 154 8.22 -5.60 -15.03
C ARG A 154 9.09 -6.58 -15.83
N MET A 155 8.87 -7.88 -15.64
CA MET A 155 9.59 -8.92 -16.38
C MET A 155 9.45 -8.77 -17.89
N GLN A 156 8.26 -8.45 -18.39
CA GLN A 156 8.03 -8.19 -19.82
C GLN A 156 8.78 -6.95 -20.33
N SER A 157 8.82 -5.89 -19.53
CA SER A 157 9.58 -4.65 -19.83
C SER A 157 11.06 -4.96 -19.99
N GLN A 158 11.65 -5.69 -19.04
CA GLN A 158 13.07 -6.06 -19.05
C GLN A 158 13.44 -6.97 -20.24
N LEU A 159 12.59 -7.96 -20.55
CA LEU A 159 12.80 -8.84 -21.71
C LEU A 159 12.74 -8.09 -23.05
N THR A 160 11.95 -7.03 -23.15
CA THR A 160 11.86 -6.20 -24.36
C THR A 160 13.14 -5.39 -24.55
N ASN A 161 13.70 -4.84 -23.47
CA ASN A 161 14.95 -4.09 -23.49
C ASN A 161 16.18 -4.95 -23.86
N LEU A 162 16.14 -6.26 -23.57
CA LEU A 162 17.22 -7.20 -23.93
C LEU A 162 17.18 -7.68 -25.40
N LYS A 163 16.09 -7.43 -26.11
CA LYS A 163 15.90 -7.84 -27.52
C LYS A 163 16.20 -6.71 -28.52
N MET A 164 16.52 -5.51 -28.04
CA MET A 164 17.00 -4.37 -28.84
C MET A 164 18.53 -4.30 -28.77
#